data_AF-A0A3M3YHL6-F1
#
_entry.id   AF-A0A3M3YHL6-F1
#
_cell.length_a   1.000
_cell.length_b   1.000
_cell.length_c   1.000
_cell.angle_alpha   90.00
_cell.angle_beta   90.00
_cell.angle_gamma   90.00
#
_symmetry.space_group_name_H-M   'P 1'
#
loop_
_entity.id
_entity.type
_entity.pdbx_description
1 polymer ?
#
loop_
_entity_poly.entity_id
_entity_poly.type
_entity_poly.pdbx_seq_one_letter_code
_entity_poly.pdbx_strand_id
1 'polypeptide(L)'
;MVSADYMADFKANTGRSTARASRPYSVATVSIREWDGRNRYRAQWRVYGNSIDGDSVCENFAARSLERRECRKAAQVNFKEECREWTKRAARNRDEESKNAEQRYCEVAATFSP
;
A
#
# COMPACT_ATOMS: atom_id res chain seq x y z
N MET A 1 35.91 0.59 2.34
CA MET A 1 35.35 0.19 1.04
C MET A 1 33.92 -0.25 1.28
N VAL A 2 32.96 0.28 0.52
CA VAL A 2 31.54 -0.10 0.66
C VAL A 2 31.33 -1.43 -0.06
N SER A 3 30.67 -2.40 0.57
CA SER A 3 30.48 -3.74 0.00
C SER A 3 29.75 -3.69 -1.34
N ALA A 4 30.12 -4.57 -2.26
CA ALA A 4 29.52 -4.65 -3.60
C ALA A 4 27.99 -4.88 -3.54
N ASP A 5 27.53 -5.68 -2.57
CA ASP A 5 26.10 -5.93 -2.33
C ASP A 5 25.33 -4.66 -1.98
N TYR A 6 25.89 -3.79 -1.13
CA TYR A 6 25.26 -2.53 -0.75
C TYR A 6 25.06 -1.60 -1.96
N MET A 7 26.03 -1.55 -2.88
CA MET A 7 25.89 -0.75 -4.10
C MET A 7 24.87 -1.36 -5.08
N ALA A 8 24.73 -2.68 -5.13
CA ALA A 8 23.73 -3.35 -5.97
C ALA A 8 22.31 -3.06 -5.47
N ASP A 9 22.05 -3.19 -4.17
CA ASP A 9 20.76 -2.86 -3.56
C ASP A 9 20.39 -1.38 -3.74
N PHE A 10 21.37 -0.48 -3.55
CA PHE A 10 21.12 0.96 -3.73
C PHE A 10 20.75 1.31 -5.17
N LYS A 11 21.44 0.74 -6.16
CA LYS A 11 21.13 0.93 -7.59
C LYS A 11 19.77 0.32 -7.96
N ALA A 12 19.46 -0.88 -7.43
CA ALA A 12 18.17 -1.51 -7.66
C ALA A 12 17.02 -0.67 -7.08
N ASN A 13 17.20 -0.11 -5.89
CA ASN A 13 16.17 0.70 -5.24
C ASN A 13 15.97 2.04 -5.96
N THR A 14 17.06 2.75 -6.29
CA THR A 14 16.99 4.02 -7.06
C THR A 14 16.41 3.83 -8.46
N GLY A 15 16.76 2.75 -9.16
CA GLY A 15 16.20 2.40 -10.47
C GLY A 15 14.70 2.05 -10.43
N ARG A 16 14.24 1.38 -9.37
CA ARG A 16 12.80 1.12 -9.15
C ARG A 16 12.04 2.42 -8.88
N SER A 17 12.62 3.35 -8.11
CA SER A 17 11.98 4.64 -7.82
C SER A 17 11.80 5.50 -9.08
N THR A 18 12.80 5.57 -9.96
CA THR A 18 12.71 6.38 -11.19
C THR A 18 11.75 5.77 -12.22
N ALA A 19 11.73 4.44 -12.37
CA ALA A 19 10.79 3.75 -13.25
C ALA A 19 9.32 3.84 -12.77
N ARG A 20 9.08 3.94 -11.46
CA ARG A 20 7.73 4.20 -10.91
C ARG A 20 7.28 5.66 -11.10
N ALA A 21 8.21 6.61 -11.16
CA ALA A 21 7.88 8.04 -11.29
C ALA A 21 7.31 8.43 -12.67
N SER A 22 7.61 7.67 -13.73
CA SER A 22 7.14 7.94 -15.10
C SER A 22 5.86 7.23 -15.50
N ARG A 23 5.37 6.26 -14.70
CA ARG A 23 4.13 5.53 -14.99
C ARG A 23 2.92 6.31 -14.46
N PRO A 24 1.82 6.42 -15.21
CA PRO A 24 0.59 7.01 -14.70
C PRO A 24 0.09 6.20 -13.50
N TYR A 25 -0.28 6.92 -12.44
CA TYR A 25 -0.88 6.34 -11.24
C TYR A 25 -2.15 7.10 -10.88
N SER A 26 -3.05 6.43 -10.18
CA SER A 26 -4.16 7.08 -9.47
C SER A 26 -3.86 7.15 -7.98
N VAL A 27 -4.48 8.10 -7.28
CA VAL A 27 -4.36 8.22 -5.82
C VAL A 27 -5.64 7.71 -5.18
N ALA A 28 -5.55 6.63 -4.42
CA ALA A 28 -6.63 6.18 -3.56
C ALA A 28 -6.61 6.98 -2.27
N THR A 29 -7.78 7.44 -1.83
CA THR A 29 -7.96 8.08 -0.52
C THR A 29 -8.95 7.26 0.29
N VAL A 30 -8.54 6.80 1.46
CA VAL A 30 -9.36 5.94 2.34
C VAL A 30 -9.37 6.51 3.75
N SER A 31 -10.53 6.48 4.38
CA SER A 31 -10.66 6.80 5.80
C SER A 31 -10.49 5.51 6.61
N ILE A 32 -9.35 5.35 7.27
CA ILE A 32 -9.00 4.14 8.03
C ILE A 32 -9.15 4.42 9.51
N ARG A 33 -9.76 3.48 10.25
CA ARG A 33 -9.90 3.60 11.69
C ARG A 33 -8.54 3.43 12.37
N GLU A 34 -8.25 4.25 13.38
CA GLU A 34 -7.14 3.97 14.31
C GLU A 34 -7.33 2.60 14.98
N TRP A 35 -6.24 1.87 15.16
CA TRP A 35 -6.29 0.50 15.70
C TRP A 35 -6.70 0.48 17.18
N ASP A 36 -6.33 1.52 17.95
CA ASP A 36 -6.62 1.70 19.39
C ASP A 36 -7.56 2.90 19.69
N GLY A 37 -7.87 3.72 18.68
CA GLY A 37 -8.49 5.02 18.83
C GLY A 37 -9.93 5.16 18.36
N ARG A 38 -10.49 6.35 18.61
CA ARG A 38 -11.77 6.80 18.03
C ARG A 38 -11.58 7.64 16.77
N ASN A 39 -10.36 8.06 16.45
CA ASN A 39 -10.11 8.86 15.25
C ASN A 39 -9.93 7.98 14.01
N ARG A 40 -9.90 8.65 12.86
CA ARG A 40 -9.66 8.02 11.56
C ARG A 40 -8.54 8.75 10.85
N TYR A 41 -7.62 8.00 10.26
CA TYR A 41 -6.63 8.53 9.36
C TYR A 41 -7.25 8.71 7.97
N ARG A 42 -7.05 9.89 7.38
CA ARG A 42 -7.24 10.09 5.94
C ARG A 42 -5.98 9.59 5.24
N ALA A 43 -5.91 8.29 4.99
CA ALA A 43 -4.78 7.65 4.34
C ALA A 43 -4.85 7.85 2.82
N GLN A 44 -3.69 8.04 2.20
CA GLN A 44 -3.54 8.07 0.76
C GLN A 44 -2.44 7.13 0.30
N TRP A 45 -2.60 6.55 -0.88
CA TRP A 45 -1.56 5.79 -1.57
C TRP A 45 -1.76 5.84 -3.08
N ARG A 46 -0.66 5.62 -3.80
CA ARG A 46 -0.60 5.51 -5.25
C ARG A 46 -0.97 4.10 -5.68
N VAL A 47 -1.71 4.00 -6.77
CA VAL A 47 -2.13 2.75 -7.41
C VAL A 47 -1.65 2.76 -8.86
N TYR A 48 -0.86 1.75 -9.22
CA TYR A 48 -0.34 1.54 -10.56
C TYR A 48 -1.09 0.39 -11.23
N GLY A 49 -2.05 0.71 -12.09
CA GLY A 49 -2.97 -0.29 -12.64
C GLY A 49 -3.78 -0.94 -11.53
N ASN A 50 -3.46 -2.19 -11.20
CA ASN A 50 -4.12 -2.95 -10.12
C ASN A 50 -3.21 -3.22 -8.90
N SER A 51 -2.02 -2.62 -8.82
CA SER A 51 -1.10 -2.81 -7.68
C SER A 51 -0.98 -1.53 -6.85
N ILE A 52 -1.03 -1.67 -5.53
CA ILE A 52 -0.85 -0.56 -4.58
C ILE A 52 0.64 -0.41 -4.28
N ASP A 53 1.15 0.83 -4.39
CA ASP A 53 2.52 1.14 -4.01
C ASP A 53 2.62 1.28 -2.48
N GLY A 54 3.07 0.22 -1.81
CA GLY A 54 3.21 0.17 -0.35
C GLY A 54 4.07 1.29 0.23
N ASP A 55 5.06 1.77 -0.52
CA ASP A 55 5.94 2.88 -0.08
C ASP A 55 5.17 4.20 0.04
N SER A 56 4.13 4.35 -0.79
CA SER A 56 3.30 5.56 -0.87
C SER A 56 2.23 5.66 0.21
N VAL A 57 2.04 4.61 1.00
CA VAL A 57 1.00 4.55 2.02
C VAL A 57 1.24 5.62 3.09
N CYS A 58 0.21 6.45 3.28
CA CYS A 58 0.20 7.59 4.18
C CYS A 58 1.25 8.67 3.81
N GLU A 59 1.55 8.83 2.51
CA GLU A 59 2.45 9.87 2.01
C GLU A 59 1.98 11.31 2.27
N ASN A 60 0.69 11.48 2.55
CA ASN A 60 0.08 12.75 2.92
C ASN A 60 0.46 13.23 4.33
N PHE A 61 1.14 12.41 5.13
CA PHE A 61 1.71 12.78 6.43
C PHE A 61 3.23 12.93 6.33
N ALA A 62 3.81 13.77 7.19
CA ALA A 62 5.25 14.03 7.21
C ALA A 62 6.05 12.74 7.47
N ALA A 63 7.14 12.54 6.73
CA ALA A 63 7.85 11.25 6.63
C ALA A 63 8.31 10.66 7.98
N ARG A 64 8.62 11.50 8.98
CA ARG A 64 9.09 11.07 10.31
C ARG A 64 8.05 11.27 11.42
N SER A 65 6.81 11.58 11.06
CA SER A 65 5.76 11.90 12.04
C SER A 65 5.18 10.63 12.68
N LEU A 66 4.65 10.78 13.89
CA LEU A 66 3.97 9.70 14.60
C LEU A 66 2.69 9.30 13.84
N GLU A 67 1.97 10.27 13.30
CA GLU A 67 0.75 10.09 12.51
C GLU A 67 1.01 9.21 11.30
N ARG A 68 2.14 9.39 10.59
CA ARG A 68 2.49 8.53 9.45
C ARG A 68 2.73 7.09 9.88
N ARG A 69 3.42 6.88 11.01
CA ARG A 69 3.71 5.54 11.54
C ARG A 69 2.43 4.81 11.95
N GLU A 70 1.57 5.49 12.71
CA GLU A 70 0.30 4.92 13.15
C GLU A 70 -0.69 4.71 11.99
N CYS A 71 -0.74 5.65 11.03
CA CYS A 71 -1.52 5.49 9.80
C CYS A 71 -1.07 4.25 9.00
N ARG A 72 0.24 4.02 8.86
CA ARG A 72 0.76 2.82 8.18
C ARG A 72 0.39 1.53 8.93
N LYS A 73 0.46 1.51 10.27
CA LYS A 73 -0.01 0.35 11.06
C LYS A 73 -1.49 0.09 10.86
N ALA A 74 -2.32 1.12 10.92
CA ALA A 74 -3.75 1.02 10.66
C ALA A 74 -4.03 0.55 9.22
N ALA A 75 -3.27 1.04 8.24
CA ALA A 75 -3.37 0.61 6.85
C ALA A 75 -3.04 -0.87 6.66
N GLN A 76 -2.07 -1.42 7.40
CA GLN A 76 -1.77 -2.85 7.35
C GLN A 76 -2.98 -3.70 7.76
N VAL A 77 -3.69 -3.30 8.81
CA VAL A 77 -4.91 -3.98 9.26
C VAL A 77 -5.99 -3.84 8.19
N ASN A 78 -6.21 -2.63 7.68
CA ASN A 78 -7.18 -2.35 6.63
C ASN A 78 -6.94 -3.21 5.37
N PHE A 79 -5.70 -3.35 4.90
CA PHE A 79 -5.39 -4.17 3.74
C PHE A 79 -5.74 -5.64 3.96
N LYS A 80 -5.49 -6.18 5.15
CA LYS A 80 -5.87 -7.56 5.50
C LYS A 80 -7.39 -7.73 5.54
N GLU A 81 -8.12 -6.74 6.05
CA GLU A 81 -9.58 -6.74 6.09
C GLU A 81 -10.17 -6.65 4.68
N GLU A 82 -9.71 -5.70 3.86
CA GLU A 82 -10.12 -5.56 2.46
C GLU A 82 -9.82 -6.83 1.66
N CYS A 83 -8.63 -7.42 1.80
CA CYS A 83 -8.32 -8.69 1.14
C CYS A 83 -9.36 -9.78 1.50
N ARG A 84 -9.70 -9.93 2.78
CA ARG A 84 -10.72 -10.90 3.22
C ARG A 84 -12.11 -10.60 2.65
N GLU A 85 -12.52 -9.34 2.65
CA GLU A 85 -13.83 -8.94 2.14
C GLU A 85 -13.93 -9.10 0.62
N TRP A 86 -12.90 -8.71 -0.12
CA TRP A 86 -12.86 -8.89 -1.57
C TRP A 86 -12.74 -10.36 -1.98
N THR A 87 -12.03 -11.19 -1.23
CA THR A 87 -12.01 -12.66 -1.45
C THR A 87 -13.44 -13.23 -1.40
N LYS A 88 -14.23 -12.85 -0.37
CA LYS A 88 -15.63 -13.29 -0.26
C LYS A 88 -16.49 -12.76 -1.40
N ARG A 89 -16.32 -11.49 -1.78
CA ARG A 89 -17.07 -10.86 -2.88
C ARG A 89 -16.74 -11.49 -4.23
N ALA A 90 -15.47 -11.72 -4.53
CA ALA A 90 -15.03 -12.36 -5.77
C ALA A 90 -15.57 -13.79 -5.89
N ALA A 91 -15.60 -14.55 -4.79
CA ALA A 91 -16.20 -15.88 -4.76
C ALA A 91 -17.72 -15.86 -5.04
N ARG A 92 -18.43 -14.83 -4.53
CA ARG A 92 -19.88 -14.67 -4.69
C ARG A 92 -20.28 -14.15 -6.07
N ASN A 93 -19.70 -13.03 -6.50
CA ASN A 93 -20.13 -12.28 -7.68
C ASN A 93 -19.48 -12.81 -8.97
N ARG A 94 -18.27 -13.38 -8.86
CA ARG A 94 -17.48 -13.97 -9.96
C ARG A 94 -17.16 -13.02 -11.12
N ASP A 95 -17.29 -11.72 -10.92
CA ASP A 95 -16.94 -10.68 -11.89
C ASP A 95 -15.44 -10.31 -11.82
N GLU A 96 -14.94 -9.71 -12.90
CA GLU A 96 -13.53 -9.33 -13.03
C GLU A 96 -13.14 -8.18 -12.09
N GLU A 97 -14.04 -7.25 -11.79
CA GLU A 97 -13.76 -6.12 -10.90
C GLU A 97 -13.49 -6.60 -9.47
N SER A 98 -14.32 -7.51 -8.97
CA SER A 98 -14.15 -8.15 -7.66
C SER A 98 -12.85 -8.94 -7.58
N LYS A 99 -12.50 -9.70 -8.63
CA LYS A 99 -11.22 -10.43 -8.70
C LYS A 99 -10.01 -9.49 -8.73
N ASN A 100 -10.10 -8.40 -9.48
CA ASN A 100 -9.05 -7.39 -9.53
C ASN A 100 -8.87 -6.73 -8.16
N ALA A 101 -9.97 -6.36 -7.50
CA ALA A 101 -9.92 -5.80 -6.16
C ALA A 101 -9.34 -6.79 -5.12
N GLU A 102 -9.73 -8.06 -5.18
CA GLU A 102 -9.16 -9.14 -4.37
C GLU A 102 -7.64 -9.22 -4.58
N GLN A 103 -7.19 -9.37 -5.81
CA GLN A 103 -5.76 -9.45 -6.14
C GLN A 103 -4.99 -8.24 -5.59
N ARG A 104 -5.49 -7.03 -5.84
CA ARG A 104 -4.86 -5.78 -5.41
C ARG A 104 -4.65 -5.72 -3.91
N TYR A 105 -5.71 -6.00 -3.14
CA TYR A 105 -5.66 -5.87 -1.70
C TYR A 105 -4.90 -7.02 -1.04
N CYS A 106 -5.00 -8.24 -1.59
CA CYS A 106 -4.26 -9.38 -1.08
C CYS A 106 -2.75 -9.32 -1.38
N GLU A 107 -2.35 -8.79 -2.54
CA GLU A 107 -0.94 -8.55 -2.89
C GLU A 107 -0.29 -7.58 -1.89
N VAL A 108 -0.92 -6.42 -1.66
CA VAL A 108 -0.38 -5.44 -0.69
C VAL A 108 -0.46 -5.96 0.73
N ALA A 109 -1.52 -6.69 1.13
CA ALA A 109 -1.62 -7.25 2.48
C ALA A 109 -0.51 -8.28 2.78
N ALA A 110 -0.03 -8.99 1.77
CA ALA A 110 1.05 -9.97 1.91
C ALA A 110 2.45 -9.32 1.98
N THR A 111 2.64 -8.19 1.31
CA THR A 111 3.97 -7.57 1.13
C THR A 111 4.20 -6.33 2.00
N PHE A 112 3.13 -5.67 2.45
CA PHE A 112 3.23 -4.41 3.16
C PHE A 112 3.65 -4.58 4.63
N SER A 113 4.74 -3.90 4.97
CA SER A 113 5.27 -3.79 6.34
C SER A 113 5.38 -2.30 6.72
N PRO A 114 4.68 -1.85 7.77
CA PRO A 114 4.69 -0.47 8.26
C PRO A 114 6.08 0.07 8.60
#